data_AF-A0A0V0ZJF8-F1
#
_entry.id   AF-A0A0V0ZJF8-F1
#
_cell.length_a   1.000
_cell.length_b   1.000
_cell.length_c   1.000
_cell.angle_alpha   90.00
_cell.angle_beta   90.00
_cell.angle_gamma   90.00
#
_symmetry.space_group_name_H-M   'P 1'
#
loop_
_entity.id
_entity.type
_entity.pdbx_description
1 polymer ?
#
loop_
_entity_poly.entity_id
_entity_poly.type
_entity_poly.pdbx_seq_one_letter_code
_entity_poly.pdbx_strand_id
1 'polypeptide(L)' 'MMKPRTSVGKCLARRLLYTSFLAGLLTVFLNGN' A
#
# COMPACT_ATOMS: atom_id res chain seq x y z
N MET A 1 13.88 11.99 -24.39
CA MET A 1 14.28 11.47 -23.07
C MET A 1 13.06 11.48 -22.15
N MET A 2 12.43 10.32 -21.97
CA MET A 2 11.22 10.18 -21.15
C MET A 2 11.63 10.34 -19.68
N LYS A 3 11.17 11.41 -19.01
CA LYS A 3 11.49 11.63 -17.59
C LYS A 3 10.96 10.44 -16.80
N PRO A 4 11.80 9.75 -16.01
CA PRO A 4 11.33 8.59 -15.28
C PRO A 4 10.41 9.13 -14.18
N ARG A 5 9.12 8.76 -14.23
CA ARG A 5 8.12 9.07 -13.19
C ARG A 5 8.48 8.30 -11.91
N THR A 6 9.63 8.58 -11.30
CA THR A 6 10.23 7.81 -10.20
C THR A 6 9.67 8.17 -8.83
N SER A 7 9.07 9.35 -8.69
CA SER A 7 8.53 9.81 -7.41
C SER A 7 7.10 9.30 -7.16
N VAL A 8 6.21 9.46 -8.14
CA VAL A 8 4.80 9.06 -8.02
C VAL A 8 4.64 7.54 -7.94
N GLY A 9 5.42 6.77 -8.72
CA GLY A 9 5.37 5.30 -8.67
C GLY A 9 5.80 4.74 -7.31
N LYS A 10 6.85 5.32 -6.69
CA LYS A 10 7.31 4.91 -5.35
C LYS A 10 6.30 5.29 -4.26
N CYS A 11 5.69 6.47 -4.37
CA CYS A 11 4.62 6.91 -3.46
C CYS A 11 3.39 5.99 -3.56
N LEU A 12 2.94 5.68 -4.78
CA LEU A 12 1.82 4.77 -5.03
C LEU A 12 2.12 3.35 -4.54
N ALA A 13 3.31 2.82 -4.81
CA ALA A 13 3.72 1.49 -4.32
C ALA A 13 3.74 1.44 -2.79
N ARG A 14 4.30 2.45 -2.13
CA ARG A 14 4.31 2.53 -0.66
C ARG A 14 2.90 2.66 -0.08
N ARG A 15 2.05 3.45 -0.74
CA ARG A 15 0.64 3.63 -0.33
C ARG A 15 -0.12 2.31 -0.47
N LEU A 16 0.06 1.60 -1.59
CA LEU A 16 -0.52 0.26 -1.83
C LEU A 16 -0.12 -0.72 -0.74
N LEU A 17 1.18 -0.87 -0.46
CA LEU A 17 1.69 -1.75 0.58
C LEU A 17 1.08 -1.42 1.96
N TYR A 18 0.99 -0.13 2.29
CA TYR A 18 0.38 0.31 3.55
C TYR A 18 -1.12 -0.02 3.62
N THR A 19 -1.89 0.24 2.56
CA THR A 19 -3.31 -0.15 2.51
C THR A 19 -3.51 -1.65 2.60
N SER A 20 -2.69 -2.45 1.92
CA SER A 20 -2.78 -3.91 1.98
C SER A 20 -2.45 -4.43 3.39
N PHE A 21 -1.41 -3.88 4.03
CA PHE A 21 -1.07 -4.21 5.41
C PHE A 21 -2.19 -3.85 6.38
N LEU A 22 -2.75 -2.64 6.26
CA LEU A 22 -3.82 -2.16 7.12
C LEU A 22 -5.11 -2.97 6.93
N ALA A 23 -5.44 -3.35 5.69
CA ALA A 23 -6.58 -4.21 5.38
C ALA A 23 -6.40 -5.62 5.97
N GLY A 24 -5.21 -6.21 5.85
CA GLY A 24 -4.90 -7.50 6.46
C GLY A 24 -5.02 -7.46 7.99
N LEU A 25 -4.48 -6.42 8.63
CA LEU A 25 -4.60 -6.23 10.07
C LEU A 25 -6.06 -6.07 10.50
N LEU A 26 -6.84 -5.27 9.75
CA LEU A 26 -8.25 -5.06 10.02
C LEU A 26 -9.06 -6.36 9.88
N THR A 27 -8.79 -7.16 8.85
CA THR A 27 -9.42 -8.48 8.68
C THR A 27 -9.10 -9.42 9.84
N VAL A 28 -7.85 -9.45 10.32
CA VAL A 28 -7.46 -10.26 11.48
C VAL A 28 -8.15 -9.76 12.75
N PHE A 29 -8.23 -8.44 12.94
CA PHE A 29 -8.91 -7.85 14.10
C PHE A 29 -10.41 -8.14 14.11
N LEU A 30 -11.07 -8.10 12.94
CA LEU A 30 -12.51 -8.31 12.81
C LEU A 30 -12.91 -9.79 12.82
N ASN A 31 -12.08 -10.70 12.29
CA ASN A 31 -12.37 -12.15 12.28
C ASN A 31 -11.71 -12.93 13.43
N GLY A 32 -10.86 -12.29 14.23
CA GLY A 32 -10.17 -12.91 15.37
C GLY A 32 -10.97 -12.92 16.68
N ASN A 33 -12.24 -12.52 16.64
CA ASN A 33 -13.22 -12.60 17.74
C ASN A 33 -14.31 -13.61 17.39
#